data_AF-A0A7Y5DZ59-F1
#
_entry.id   AF-A0A7Y5DZ59-F1
#
_cell.length_a   1.000
_cell.length_b   1.000
_cell.length_c   1.000
_cell.angle_alpha   90.00
_cell.angle_beta   90.00
_cell.angle_gamma   90.00
#
_symmetry.space_group_name_H-M   'P 1'
#
loop_
_entity.id
_entity.type
_entity.pdbx_description
1 polymer ?
#
loop_
_entity_poly.entity_id
_entity_poly.type
_entity_poly.pdbx_seq_one_letter_code
_entity_poly.pdbx_strand_id
1 'polypeptide(L)'
;MDGKEPPLRSVRDVAKVWERFKSGDLVGCPKCDGSMALAVEGSSKSYRLVCTQCGTSTPWFEPSGAELILKFEADGSDLELPDDD
;
A
#
# COMPACT_ATOMS: atom_id res chain seq x y z
N MET A 1 14.69 19.94 -3.24
CA MET A 1 14.29 18.83 -2.33
C MET A 1 12.78 18.85 -2.28
N ASP A 2 12.16 18.35 -3.34
CA ASP A 2 10.72 18.32 -3.49
C ASP A 2 10.19 17.15 -2.68
N GLY A 3 9.72 17.46 -1.47
CA GLY A 3 9.02 16.55 -0.57
C GLY A 3 7.66 16.15 -1.16
N LYS A 4 7.68 15.45 -2.30
CA LYS A 4 6.49 14.84 -2.88
C LYS A 4 6.27 13.54 -2.14
N GLU A 5 5.43 13.59 -1.12
CA GLU A 5 4.93 12.38 -0.44
C GLU A 5 4.55 11.34 -1.51
N PRO A 6 4.94 10.06 -1.32
CA PRO A 6 4.62 9.04 -2.31
C PRO A 6 3.10 9.00 -2.50
N PRO A 7 2.59 9.03 -3.75
CA PRO A 7 1.17 9.24 -4.08
C PRO A 7 0.23 8.13 -3.57
N LEU A 8 0.74 7.14 -2.84
CA LEU A 8 -0.01 6.02 -2.28
C LEU A 8 0.08 5.95 -0.75
N ARG A 9 0.54 7.00 -0.07
CA ARG A 9 0.67 7.02 1.41
C ARG A 9 -0.50 7.65 2.13
N SER A 10 -1.30 8.48 1.44
CA SER A 10 -2.44 9.18 2.04
C SER A 10 -3.74 8.40 1.86
N VAL A 11 -4.64 8.48 2.84
CA VAL A 11 -5.93 7.75 2.83
C VAL A 11 -6.77 8.08 1.58
N ARG A 12 -6.73 9.35 1.16
CA ARG A 12 -7.46 9.83 -0.02
C ARG A 12 -7.00 9.16 -1.31
N ASP A 13 -5.70 8.94 -1.46
CA ASP A 13 -5.16 8.32 -2.67
C ASP A 13 -5.32 6.81 -2.65
N VAL A 14 -5.14 6.17 -1.49
CA VAL A 14 -5.49 4.75 -1.30
C VAL A 14 -6.96 4.52 -1.62
N ALA A 15 -7.87 5.40 -1.17
CA ALA A 15 -9.30 5.30 -1.45
C ALA A 15 -9.61 5.38 -2.96
N LYS A 16 -9.04 6.34 -3.69
CA LYS A 16 -9.25 6.44 -5.15
C LYS A 16 -8.81 5.18 -5.88
N VAL A 17 -7.66 4.64 -5.51
CA VAL A 17 -7.08 3.45 -6.13
C VAL A 17 -7.92 2.20 -5.77
N TRP A 18 -8.37 2.10 -4.53
CA TRP A 18 -9.23 1.02 -4.06
C TRP A 18 -10.62 1.03 -4.72
N GLU A 19 -11.26 2.18 -4.87
CA GLU A 19 -12.56 2.28 -5.54
C GLU A 19 -12.50 1.84 -7.01
N ARG A 20 -11.42 2.22 -7.72
CA ARG A 20 -11.17 1.75 -9.09
C ARG A 20 -10.96 0.23 -9.13
N PHE A 21 -10.11 -0.28 -8.23
CA PHE A 21 -9.86 -1.72 -8.13
C PHE A 21 -11.17 -2.51 -7.91
N LYS A 22 -12.02 -2.07 -6.97
CA LYS A 22 -13.33 -2.69 -6.69
C LYS A 22 -14.30 -2.61 -7.87
N SER A 23 -14.20 -1.58 -8.70
CA SER A 23 -15.03 -1.42 -9.89
C SER A 23 -14.59 -2.34 -11.04
N GLY A 24 -13.49 -3.09 -10.88
CA GLY A 24 -12.92 -3.93 -11.92
C GLY A 24 -12.03 -3.17 -12.91
N ASP A 25 -11.69 -1.91 -12.62
CA ASP A 25 -10.77 -1.14 -13.46
C ASP A 25 -9.34 -1.67 -13.37
N LEU A 26 -8.60 -1.53 -14.47
CA LEU A 26 -7.15 -1.73 -14.48
C LEU A 26 -6.47 -0.59 -13.74
N VAL A 27 -6.02 -0.87 -12.52
CA VAL A 27 -5.30 0.09 -11.69
C VAL A 27 -3.82 0.10 -12.06
N GLY A 28 -3.38 1.20 -12.68
CA GLY A 28 -1.98 1.47 -12.99
C GLY A 28 -1.22 2.09 -11.83
N CYS A 29 0.06 1.72 -11.69
CA CYS A 29 0.95 2.28 -10.68
C CYS A 29 1.28 3.74 -11.01
N PRO A 30 1.12 4.69 -10.08
CA PRO A 30 1.42 6.10 -10.34
C PRO A 30 2.91 6.40 -10.61
N LYS A 31 3.81 5.44 -10.34
CA LYS A 31 5.25 5.59 -10.55
C LYS A 31 5.71 5.10 -11.93
N CYS A 32 5.15 3.99 -12.42
CA CYS A 32 5.64 3.32 -13.63
C CYS A 32 4.53 2.80 -14.55
N ASP A 33 3.27 3.15 -14.28
CA ASP A 33 2.07 2.71 -14.99
C ASP A 33 1.80 1.19 -14.97
N GLY A 34 2.69 0.40 -14.37
CA GLY A 34 2.55 -1.05 -14.25
C GLY A 34 1.33 -1.49 -13.45
N SER A 35 0.83 -2.69 -13.74
CA SER A 35 -0.34 -3.27 -13.07
C SER A 35 -0.15 -3.37 -11.55
N MET A 36 -1.22 -3.06 -10.81
CA MET A 36 -1.27 -3.27 -9.37
C MET A 36 -2.00 -4.57 -9.02
N ALA A 37 -1.41 -5.36 -8.14
CA ALA A 37 -1.99 -6.55 -7.54
C ALA A 37 -2.49 -6.25 -6.12
N LEU A 38 -3.55 -6.96 -5.70
CA LEU A 38 -4.08 -6.89 -4.34
C LEU A 38 -3.42 -7.97 -3.47
N ALA A 39 -2.78 -7.55 -2.39
CA ALA A 39 -2.36 -8.41 -1.30
C ALA A 39 -3.42 -8.37 -0.18
N VAL A 40 -3.71 -9.53 0.39
CA VAL A 40 -4.72 -9.71 1.45
C VAL A 40 -4.07 -10.38 2.65
N GLU A 41 -4.25 -9.79 3.82
CA GLU A 41 -3.85 -10.36 5.10
C GLU A 41 -5.12 -10.77 5.85
N GLY A 42 -5.39 -12.08 5.87
CA GLY A 42 -6.67 -12.64 6.31
C GLY A 42 -6.92 -12.57 7.82
N SER A 43 -5.88 -12.58 8.64
CA SER A 43 -5.99 -12.55 10.11
C SER A 43 -6.40 -11.16 10.61
N SER A 44 -5.82 -10.10 10.04
CA SER A 44 -6.19 -8.71 10.39
C SER A 44 -7.17 -8.08 9.40
N LYS A 45 -7.72 -8.85 8.45
CA LYS A 45 -8.66 -8.37 7.41
C LYS A 45 -8.15 -7.13 6.68
N SER A 46 -6.84 -7.08 6.45
CA SER A 46 -6.16 -5.94 5.85
C SER A 46 -5.85 -6.19 4.38
N TYR A 47 -5.80 -5.12 3.61
CA TYR A 47 -5.54 -5.13 2.18
C TYR A 47 -4.39 -4.19 1.85
N ARG A 48 -3.67 -4.47 0.77
CA ARG A 48 -2.62 -3.58 0.25
C ARG A 48 -2.54 -3.74 -1.26
N LEU A 49 -2.33 -2.64 -1.97
CA LEU A 49 -2.11 -2.66 -3.41
C LEU A 49 -0.61 -2.54 -3.69
N VAL A 50 -0.08 -3.44 -4.52
CA VAL A 50 1.34 -3.56 -4.83
C VAL A 50 1.55 -3.56 -6.33
N CYS A 51 2.39 -2.65 -6.82
CA CYS A 51 2.81 -2.69 -8.22
C CYS A 51 3.69 -3.91 -8.50
N THR A 52 3.32 -4.72 -9.48
CA THR A 52 4.05 -5.94 -9.85
C THR A 52 5.35 -5.66 -10.62
N GLN A 53 5.55 -4.42 -11.09
CA GLN A 53 6.75 -4.03 -11.84
C GLN A 53 7.80 -3.32 -11.00
N CYS A 54 7.41 -2.30 -10.22
CA CYS A 54 8.36 -1.48 -9.47
C CYS A 54 8.28 -1.66 -7.94
N GLY A 55 7.41 -2.56 -7.44
CA GLY A 55 7.25 -2.84 -6.01
C GLY A 55 6.55 -1.74 -5.20
N THR A 56 6.14 -0.63 -5.83
CA THR A 56 5.54 0.51 -5.12
C THR A 56 4.25 0.10 -4.40
N SER A 57 4.26 0.37 -3.09
CA SER A 57 3.28 0.06 -2.06
C SER A 57 2.18 1.07 -1.79
N THR A 58 0.91 0.70 -1.57
CA THR A 58 0.10 1.39 -0.54
C THR A 58 0.57 0.94 0.86
N PRO A 59 0.30 1.66 1.96
CA PRO A 59 0.26 1.05 3.29
C PRO A 59 -0.86 -0.01 3.33
N TRP A 60 -0.83 -0.85 4.36
CA TRP A 60 -1.97 -1.71 4.63
C TRP A 60 -3.18 -0.85 4.99
N PHE A 61 -4.38 -1.30 4.63
CA PHE A 61 -5.61 -0.60 4.96
C PHE A 61 -6.74 -1.59 5.21
N GLU A 62 -7.71 -1.17 6.01
CA GLU A 62 -8.93 -1.92 6.29
C GLU A 62 -10.13 -1.12 5.78
N PRO A 63 -10.98 -1.69 4.90
CA PRO A 63 -12.24 -1.08 4.53
C PRO A 63 -13.24 -1.24 5.67
N SER A 64 -13.64 -0.12 6.28
CA SER A 64 -14.64 -0.06 7.33
C SER A 64 -15.88 0.69 6.82
N GLY A 65 -16.83 -0.06 6.25
CA GLY A 65 -18.02 0.53 5.63
C GLY A 65 -17.69 1.40 4.42
N ALA A 66 -17.93 2.71 4.52
CA ALA A 66 -17.64 3.70 3.48
C ALA A 66 -16.25 4.36 3.62
N GLU A 67 -15.52 4.05 4.69
CA GLU A 67 -14.23 4.66 5.00
C GLU A 67 -13.09 3.64 4.91
N LEU A 68 -11.87 4.13 4.66
CA LEU A 68 -10.65 3.34 4.72
C LEU A 68 -9.81 3.75 5.92
N ILE A 69 -9.39 2.77 6.70
CA ILE A 69 -8.50 2.97 7.84
C ILE A 69 -7.10 2.51 7.44
N LEU A 70 -6.14 3.42 7.37
CA LEU A 70 -4.75 3.08 7.07
C LEU A 70 -4.07 2.44 8.28
N LYS A 71 -3.40 1.31 8.04
CA LYS A 71 -2.51 0.62 8.96
C LYS A 71 -1.08 0.88 8.51
N PHE A 72 -0.43 1.83 9.17
CA PHE A 72 0.99 2.08 8.96
C PHE A 72 1.78 1.00 9.69
N GLU A 73 2.51 0.18 8.94
CA GLU A 73 3.55 -0.64 9.57
C GLU A 73 4.70 0.31 9.88
N ALA A 74 5.02 0.43 11.17
CA ALA A 74 6.25 1.06 11.60
C ALA A 74 7.38 0.31 10.90
N ASP A 75 8.16 1.05 10.12
CA ASP A 75 9.29 0.59 9.35
C ASP A 75 10.14 -0.37 10.21
N GLY A 76 10.10 -1.66 9.88
CA GLY A 76 10.80 -2.73 10.57
C GLY A 76 12.31 -2.70 10.33
N SER A 77 12.91 -1.52 10.49
CA SER A 77 14.35 -1.30 10.55
C SER A 77 14.79 -1.41 12.01
N ASP A 78 14.61 -2.57 12.64
CA ASP A 78 15.23 -2.89 13.93
C ASP A 78 15.46 -4.41 14.01
N LEU A 79 16.48 -4.86 13.29
CA LEU A 79 17.13 -6.14 13.53
C LEU A 79 18.60 -5.99 13.09
N GLU A 80 19.30 -5.07 13.76
CA GLU A 80 20.75 -5.23 13.93
C GLU A 80 20.95 -6.46 14.81
N LEU A 81 21.19 -7.61 14.19
CA LEU A 81 21.71 -8.77 14.90
C LEU A 81 23.11 -8.40 15.39
N PRO A 82 23.44 -8.54 16.68
CA PRO A 82 24.83 -8.39 17.12
C PRO A 82 25.67 -9.49 16.46
N ASP A 83 26.75 -9.09 15.80
CA ASP A 83 27.85 -9.99 15.40
C ASP A 83 28.41 -10.63 16.70
N ASP A 84 28.21 -11.94 16.86
CA ASP A 84 28.76 -12.76 17.95
C ASP A 84 30.17 -13.22 17.53
N ASP A 85 31.21 -12.68 18.17
CA ASP A 85 32.64 -13.05 18.03
C ASP A 85 33.02 -14.18 19.00
#